data_AF-A0A956J3T4-F1
#
_entry.id   AF-A0A956J3T4-F1
#
_cell.length_a   1.000
_cell.length_b   1.000
_cell.length_c   1.000
_cell.angle_alpha   90.00
_cell.angle_beta   90.00
_cell.angle_gamma   90.00
#
_symmetry.space_group_name_H-M   'P 1'
#
loop_
_entity.id
_entity.type
_entity.pdbx_description
1 polymer ?
#
loop_
_entity_poly.entity_id
_entity_poly.type
_entity_poly.pdbx_seq_one_letter_code
_entity_poly.pdbx_strand_id
1 'polypeptide(L)'
;MTTDGSLEAEQAARRRRSSIIDFLLEVIRLRSPIQRDFAAKTEEHLWLADIPNEPGCWTRAWGEDEDRDDTTWLEVAQRPEPPRPALPAVLEPWVELPPGPPSLEILPRIRETILAPLPPDRDPDEPPPERTELRLANHPDLPVAFAEYVERKWKPWCELHKRWQAVHAAYTRLFAIHQAQQRLGEQYELVLAFGLLQWRRSDQDI
;
A
#
# COMPACT_ATOMS: atom_id res chain seq x y z
N MET A 1 11.04 42.99 -61.46
CA MET A 1 9.69 42.40 -61.21
C MET A 1 9.74 40.87 -61.05
N THR A 2 10.82 40.29 -60.53
CA THR A 2 10.97 38.82 -60.37
C THR A 2 11.14 38.36 -58.92
N THR A 3 11.38 39.28 -57.99
CA THR A 3 11.59 39.01 -56.56
C THR A 3 10.30 38.70 -55.79
N ASP A 4 9.15 39.18 -56.27
CA ASP A 4 7.86 39.06 -55.59
C ASP A 4 7.29 37.63 -55.67
N GLY A 5 7.37 37.00 -56.85
CA GLY A 5 6.94 35.62 -57.05
C GLY A 5 7.80 34.56 -56.33
N SER A 6 9.06 34.89 -56.03
CA SER A 6 9.94 34.01 -55.23
C SER A 6 9.53 34.00 -53.75
N LEU A 7 9.10 35.15 -53.23
CA LEU A 7 8.72 35.31 -51.82
C LEU A 7 7.35 34.66 -51.55
N GLU A 8 6.40 34.79 -52.48
CA GLU A 8 5.10 34.11 -52.39
C GLU A 8 5.21 32.58 -52.47
N ALA A 9 6.07 32.06 -53.35
CA ALA A 9 6.31 30.62 -53.46
C ALA A 9 6.89 30.02 -52.17
N GLU A 10 7.80 30.75 -51.53
CA GLU A 10 8.43 30.33 -50.27
C GLU A 10 7.45 30.37 -49.10
N GLN A 11 6.59 31.38 -49.04
CA GLN A 11 5.50 31.49 -48.07
C GLN A 11 4.45 30.38 -48.25
N ALA A 12 4.08 30.06 -49.50
CA ALA A 12 3.17 28.97 -49.81
C ALA A 12 3.75 27.61 -49.40
N ALA A 13 5.05 27.39 -49.63
CA ALA A 13 5.76 26.19 -49.20
C ALA A 13 5.84 26.09 -47.66
N ARG A 14 5.98 27.22 -46.95
CA ARG A 14 5.98 27.26 -45.48
C ARG A 14 4.60 26.98 -44.89
N ARG A 15 3.54 27.51 -45.50
CA ARG A 15 2.15 27.22 -45.11
C ARG A 15 1.79 25.75 -45.30
N ARG A 16 2.17 25.14 -46.43
CA ARG A 16 1.97 23.69 -46.66
C ARG A 16 2.72 22.82 -45.66
N ARG A 17 3.97 23.17 -45.34
CA ARG A 17 4.74 22.46 -44.31
C ARG A 17 4.05 22.54 -42.95
N SER A 18 3.57 23.73 -42.58
CA SER A 18 2.83 23.93 -41.33
C SER A 18 1.53 23.12 -41.33
N SER A 19 0.73 23.15 -42.41
CA SER A 19 -0.53 22.41 -42.49
C SER A 19 -0.33 20.90 -42.43
N ILE A 20 0.77 20.37 -42.99
CA ILE A 20 1.11 18.94 -42.90
C ILE A 20 1.49 18.58 -41.47
N ILE A 21 2.30 19.41 -40.80
CA ILE A 21 2.66 19.19 -39.39
C ILE A 21 1.42 19.25 -38.51
N ASP A 22 0.56 20.25 -38.70
CA ASP A 22 -0.70 20.38 -37.95
C ASP A 22 -1.62 19.18 -38.18
N PHE A 23 -1.75 18.72 -39.44
CA PHE A 23 -2.50 17.52 -39.77
C PHE A 23 -1.92 16.27 -39.08
N LEU A 24 -0.59 16.09 -39.10
CA LEU A 24 0.07 14.97 -38.43
C LEU A 24 -0.11 15.04 -36.91
N LEU A 25 -0.04 16.23 -36.31
CA LEU A 25 -0.30 16.44 -34.89
C LEU A 25 -1.75 16.11 -34.53
N GLU A 26 -2.73 16.51 -35.34
CA GLU A 26 -4.14 16.20 -35.14
C GLU A 26 -4.43 14.69 -35.30
N VAL A 27 -3.78 14.03 -36.27
CA VAL A 27 -3.86 12.56 -36.41
C VAL A 27 -3.26 11.85 -35.19
N ILE A 28 -2.13 12.35 -34.65
CA ILE A 28 -1.53 11.81 -33.43
C ILE A 28 -2.46 12.02 -32.23
N ARG A 29 -3.10 13.20 -32.10
CA ARG A 29 -4.07 13.50 -31.03
C ARG A 29 -5.33 12.66 -31.12
N LEU A 30 -5.82 12.37 -32.32
CA LEU A 30 -6.96 11.46 -32.54
C LEU A 30 -6.62 10.01 -32.18
N ARG A 31 -5.37 9.60 -32.40
CA ARG A 31 -4.88 8.25 -32.10
C ARG A 31 -4.53 8.05 -30.62
N SER A 32 -4.13 9.11 -29.93
CA SER A 32 -3.81 9.11 -28.50
C SER A 32 -4.98 9.68 -27.69
N PRO A 33 -5.90 8.85 -27.18
CA PRO A 33 -7.00 9.34 -26.36
C PRO A 33 -6.45 10.09 -25.15
N ILE A 34 -6.94 11.30 -24.93
CA ILE A 34 -6.63 12.07 -23.71
C ILE A 34 -7.11 11.24 -22.52
N GLN A 35 -6.18 10.65 -21.77
CA GLN A 35 -6.49 9.97 -20.52
C GLN A 35 -6.82 11.04 -19.48
N ARG A 36 -8.10 11.14 -19.13
CA ARG A 36 -8.59 11.96 -18.02
C ARG A 36 -8.66 11.19 -16.71
N ASP A 37 -8.60 9.87 -16.80
CA ASP A 37 -8.69 8.95 -15.67
C ASP A 37 -7.48 8.01 -15.69
N PHE A 38 -6.58 8.23 -14.73
CA PHE A 38 -5.38 7.42 -14.52
C PHE A 38 -5.71 6.09 -13.84
N ALA A 39 -6.81 6.03 -13.06
CA ALA A 39 -7.20 4.81 -12.34
C ALA A 39 -7.74 3.73 -13.29
N ALA A 40 -8.35 4.13 -14.41
CA ALA A 40 -8.96 3.20 -15.36
C ALA A 40 -7.97 2.54 -16.33
N LYS A 41 -6.75 3.07 -16.49
CA LYS A 41 -5.87 2.68 -17.61
C LYS A 41 -4.37 2.61 -17.32
N THR A 42 -3.89 3.20 -16.23
CA THR A 42 -2.46 3.14 -15.87
C THR A 42 -2.25 2.00 -14.88
N GLU A 43 -1.50 0.98 -15.29
CA GLU A 43 -1.37 -0.28 -14.54
C GLU A 43 -0.79 -0.09 -13.13
N GLU A 44 0.13 0.87 -12.93
CA GLU A 44 0.81 1.07 -11.65
C GLU A 44 0.88 2.57 -11.33
N HIS A 45 0.17 3.00 -10.28
CA HIS A 45 0.20 4.38 -9.78
C HIS A 45 0.24 4.41 -8.25
N LEU A 46 0.87 5.45 -7.71
CA LEU A 46 0.93 5.72 -6.28
C LEU A 46 0.57 7.17 -6.01
N TRP A 47 -0.41 7.38 -5.15
CA TRP A 47 -0.71 8.71 -4.62
C TRP A 47 0.26 9.03 -3.49
N LEU A 48 0.87 10.21 -3.53
CA LEU A 48 1.72 10.70 -2.44
C LEU A 48 0.94 10.85 -1.12
N ALA A 49 -0.39 11.05 -1.20
CA ALA A 49 -1.28 11.09 -0.05
C ALA A 49 -1.49 9.73 0.63
N ASP A 50 -1.25 8.62 -0.08
CA ASP A 50 -1.37 7.26 0.48
C ASP A 50 -0.12 6.86 1.28
N ILE A 51 0.93 7.69 1.24
CA ILE A 51 2.21 7.41 1.91
C ILE A 51 2.06 7.78 3.39
N PRO A 52 2.20 6.82 4.31
CA PRO A 52 2.06 7.09 5.73
C PRO A 52 3.26 7.90 6.24
N ASN A 53 3.00 8.88 7.11
CA ASN A 53 4.03 9.62 7.84
C ASN A 53 4.52 8.79 9.04
N GLU A 54 5.24 7.72 8.72
CA GLU A 54 5.91 6.83 9.66
C GLU A 54 7.42 6.89 9.40
N PRO A 55 8.27 6.57 10.38
CA PRO A 55 9.71 6.65 10.14
C PRO A 55 10.10 5.74 8.97
N GLY A 56 11.13 6.12 8.21
CA GLY A 56 11.52 5.42 6.99
C GLY A 56 10.61 5.66 5.78
N CYS A 57 9.50 6.39 5.92
CA CYS A 57 8.80 7.01 4.80
C CYS A 57 9.10 8.50 4.79
N TRP A 58 9.39 9.04 3.62
CA TRP A 58 9.53 10.47 3.45
C TRP A 58 9.18 10.88 2.02
N THR A 59 8.52 12.02 1.88
CA THR A 59 8.31 12.65 0.60
C THR A 59 8.51 14.14 0.72
N ARG A 60 9.10 14.73 -0.33
CA ARG A 60 9.25 16.17 -0.45
C ARG A 60 7.92 16.93 -0.49
N ALA A 61 6.81 16.24 -0.74
CA ALA A 61 5.47 16.82 -0.67
C ALA A 61 5.10 17.35 0.73
N TRP A 62 5.74 16.85 1.79
CA TRP A 62 5.46 17.27 3.16
C TRP A 62 6.22 18.52 3.60
N GLY A 63 7.26 18.91 2.87
CA GLY A 63 8.11 20.07 3.18
C GLY A 63 9.57 19.84 2.79
N GLU A 64 10.36 20.89 2.95
CA GLU A 64 11.82 20.83 2.85
C GLU A 64 12.41 20.19 4.11
N ASP A 65 13.46 19.39 3.92
CA ASP A 65 14.21 18.73 4.99
C ASP A 65 15.69 19.04 4.72
N GLU A 66 16.28 19.93 5.53
CA GLU A 66 17.65 20.43 5.34
C GLU A 66 18.71 19.31 5.41
N ASP A 67 18.36 18.16 6.01
CA ASP A 67 19.26 17.01 6.15
C ASP A 67 19.25 16.08 4.91
N ARG A 68 18.41 16.34 3.90
CA ARG A 68 18.22 15.48 2.73
C ARG A 68 18.73 16.13 1.44
N ASP A 69 19.25 15.28 0.55
CA ASP A 69 19.71 15.71 -0.77
C ASP A 69 18.53 16.21 -1.64
N ASP A 70 18.77 17.31 -2.37
CA ASP A 70 17.82 17.98 -3.25
C ASP A 70 17.31 17.09 -4.40
N THR A 71 17.96 15.96 -4.65
CA THR A 71 17.60 15.02 -5.71
C THR A 71 16.55 13.98 -5.29
N THR A 72 16.38 13.73 -3.99
CA THR A 72 15.46 12.70 -3.50
C THR A 72 14.05 13.30 -3.36
N TRP A 73 13.07 12.70 -4.03
CA TRP A 73 11.67 13.16 -3.97
C TRP A 73 10.79 12.30 -3.06
N LEU A 74 11.11 11.00 -2.98
CA LEU A 74 10.35 10.00 -2.26
C LEU A 74 11.29 8.88 -1.80
N GLU A 75 11.20 8.53 -0.52
CA GLU A 75 11.89 7.41 0.08
C GLU A 75 10.89 6.57 0.88
N VAL A 76 10.89 5.26 0.64
CA VAL A 76 10.13 4.31 1.46
C VAL A 76 11.05 3.14 1.77
N ALA A 77 11.46 3.03 3.02
CA ALA A 77 12.33 1.98 3.50
C ALA A 77 11.53 0.71 3.77
N GLN A 78 12.04 -0.42 3.28
CA GLN A 78 11.50 -1.73 3.65
C GLN A 78 11.78 -2.01 5.13
N ARG A 79 10.75 -2.47 5.85
CA ARG A 79 10.85 -2.84 7.27
C ARG A 79 10.45 -4.29 7.47
N PRO A 80 11.10 -5.02 8.40
CA PRO A 80 10.67 -6.36 8.76
C PRO A 80 9.27 -6.32 9.38
N GLU A 81 8.47 -7.33 9.09
CA GLU A 81 7.14 -7.48 9.71
C GLU A 81 7.30 -7.68 11.23
N PRO A 82 6.54 -6.95 12.07
CA PRO A 82 6.62 -7.13 13.51
C PRO A 82 6.14 -8.53 13.89
N PRO A 83 6.95 -9.32 14.61
CA PRO A 83 6.61 -10.70 14.94
C PRO A 83 5.36 -10.74 15.81
N ARG A 84 4.48 -11.69 15.51
CA ARG A 84 3.26 -11.91 16.29
C ARG A 84 3.63 -12.22 17.75
N PRO A 85 2.95 -11.62 18.75
CA PRO A 85 3.20 -11.93 20.14
C PRO A 85 2.95 -13.42 20.42
N ALA A 86 3.91 -14.06 21.09
CA ALA A 86 3.76 -15.45 21.51
C ALA A 86 2.69 -15.57 22.61
N LEU A 87 1.84 -16.58 22.48
CA LEU A 87 0.88 -16.96 23.51
C LEU A 87 1.63 -17.57 24.71
N PRO A 88 1.26 -17.23 25.95
CA PRO A 88 1.70 -17.98 27.12
C PRO A 88 1.29 -19.45 26.99
N ALA A 89 2.15 -20.40 27.37
CA ALA A 89 1.89 -21.84 27.27
C ALA A 89 0.55 -22.27 27.89
N VAL A 90 0.13 -21.58 28.96
CA VAL A 90 -1.13 -21.82 29.65
C VAL A 90 -2.35 -21.43 28.81
N LEU A 91 -2.20 -20.48 27.87
CA LEU A 91 -3.25 -19.98 26.98
C LEU A 91 -3.22 -20.64 25.59
N GLU A 92 -2.10 -21.22 25.15
CA GLU A 92 -1.96 -21.85 23.83
C GLU A 92 -3.09 -22.82 23.46
N PRO A 93 -3.53 -23.76 24.33
CA PRO A 93 -4.60 -24.69 23.94
C PRO A 93 -5.99 -24.05 24.00
N TRP A 94 -6.14 -22.94 24.73
CA TRP A 94 -7.41 -22.26 24.99
C TRP A 94 -7.70 -21.13 24.01
N VAL A 95 -6.69 -20.50 23.41
CA VAL A 95 -6.86 -19.31 22.57
C VAL A 95 -6.88 -19.69 21.10
N GLU A 96 -7.95 -19.25 20.43
CA GLU A 96 -8.07 -19.31 18.98
C GLU A 96 -7.74 -17.94 18.39
N LEU A 97 -6.64 -17.89 17.64
CA LEU A 97 -6.23 -16.70 16.91
C LEU A 97 -7.06 -16.58 15.61
N PRO A 98 -7.49 -15.37 15.22
CA PRO A 98 -8.24 -15.18 13.99
C PRO A 98 -7.38 -15.55 12.77
N PRO A 99 -7.96 -16.17 11.72
CA PRO A 99 -7.23 -16.58 10.51
C PRO A 99 -6.87 -15.40 9.57
N GLY A 100 -7.35 -14.19 9.87
CA GLY A 100 -7.17 -12.99 9.04
C GLY A 100 -6.03 -12.07 9.47
N PRO A 101 -5.88 -10.91 8.80
CA PRO A 101 -4.94 -9.89 9.23
C PRO A 101 -5.27 -9.42 10.65
N PRO A 102 -4.25 -9.12 11.46
CA PRO A 102 -4.48 -8.67 12.81
C PRO A 102 -5.19 -7.32 12.82
N SER A 103 -6.25 -7.23 13.60
CA SER A 103 -7.05 -6.01 13.74
C SER A 103 -7.44 -5.80 15.19
N LEU A 104 -7.61 -4.54 15.58
CA LEU A 104 -8.22 -4.20 16.86
C LEU A 104 -9.71 -4.57 16.91
N GLU A 105 -10.36 -4.69 15.75
CA GLU A 105 -11.77 -5.08 15.65
C GLU A 105 -11.96 -6.59 15.79
N ILE A 106 -10.94 -7.38 15.47
CA ILE A 106 -10.98 -8.84 15.49
C ILE A 106 -10.07 -9.33 16.62
N LEU A 107 -10.65 -9.42 17.81
CA LEU A 107 -9.96 -9.95 18.98
C LEU A 107 -9.86 -11.48 18.92
N PRO A 108 -8.78 -12.06 19.49
CA PRO A 108 -8.69 -13.51 19.67
C PRO A 108 -9.85 -14.01 20.53
N ARG A 109 -10.20 -15.29 20.37
CA ARG A 109 -11.29 -15.92 21.12
C ARG A 109 -10.73 -16.92 22.11
N ILE A 110 -11.25 -16.91 23.33
CA ILE A 110 -10.96 -17.96 24.32
C ILE A 110 -12.02 -19.07 24.19
N ARG A 111 -11.58 -20.32 24.15
CA ARG A 111 -12.45 -21.50 24.13
C ARG A 111 -12.95 -21.77 25.54
N GLU A 112 -14.23 -22.12 25.68
CA GLU A 112 -14.81 -22.45 26.98
C GLU A 112 -14.48 -23.87 27.44
N THR A 113 -14.26 -24.78 26.48
CA THR A 113 -13.92 -26.18 26.74
C THR A 113 -12.84 -26.62 25.77
N ILE A 114 -11.83 -27.32 26.28
CA ILE A 114 -10.78 -27.96 25.49
C ILE A 114 -10.65 -29.42 25.90
N LEU A 115 -10.12 -30.26 25.02
CA LEU A 115 -9.73 -31.62 25.38
C LEU A 115 -8.35 -31.58 26.00
N ALA A 116 -8.15 -32.27 27.12
CA ALA A 116 -6.86 -32.35 27.78
C ALA A 116 -5.78 -32.82 26.77
N PRO A 117 -4.63 -32.13 26.70
CA PRO A 117 -3.55 -32.54 25.80
C PRO A 117 -3.08 -33.95 26.17
N LEU A 118 -2.79 -34.74 25.13
CA LEU A 118 -2.24 -36.09 25.31
C LEU A 118 -0.86 -36.01 25.97
N PRO A 119 -0.50 -36.96 26.86
CA PRO A 119 0.85 -37.03 27.41
C PRO A 119 1.87 -37.18 26.27
N PRO A 120 3.01 -36.46 26.33
CA PRO A 120 4.01 -36.49 25.27
C PRO A 120 4.70 -37.86 25.11
N ASP A 121 4.76 -38.66 26.18
CA ASP A 121 5.45 -39.96 26.21
C ASP A 121 4.55 -41.16 25.90
N ARG A 122 3.44 -40.94 25.18
CA ARG A 122 2.46 -42.01 24.90
C ARG A 122 2.98 -42.98 23.82
N ASP A 123 2.81 -44.27 24.08
CA ASP A 123 3.05 -45.35 23.11
C ASP A 123 2.00 -45.31 21.97
N PRO A 124 2.40 -45.24 20.69
CA PRO A 124 1.48 -45.25 19.55
C PRO A 124 0.56 -46.48 19.48
N ASP A 125 0.99 -47.61 20.06
CA ASP A 125 0.27 -48.89 20.00
C ASP A 125 -0.81 -49.04 21.10
N GLU A 126 -0.88 -48.10 22.06
CA GLU A 126 -1.87 -48.11 23.13
C GLU A 126 -3.22 -47.52 22.66
N PRO A 127 -4.39 -48.06 23.03
CA PRO A 127 -5.69 -47.47 22.65
C PRO A 127 -5.81 -46.01 23.11
N PRO A 128 -6.49 -45.12 22.36
CA PRO A 128 -6.66 -43.72 22.74
C PRO A 128 -7.34 -43.62 24.11
N PRO A 129 -6.77 -42.90 25.09
CA PRO A 129 -7.45 -42.66 26.35
C PRO A 129 -8.72 -41.85 26.09
N GLU A 130 -9.75 -42.08 26.92
CA GLU A 130 -10.91 -41.19 26.98
C GLU A 130 -10.43 -39.77 27.27
N ARG A 131 -10.60 -38.86 26.30
CA ARG A 131 -10.12 -37.49 26.43
C ARG A 131 -10.92 -36.78 27.50
N THR A 132 -10.28 -36.40 28.60
CA THR A 132 -10.91 -35.59 29.64
C THR A 132 -11.18 -34.17 29.09
N GLU A 133 -12.42 -33.70 29.22
CA GLU A 133 -12.78 -32.32 28.90
C GLU A 133 -12.33 -31.39 30.03
N LEU A 134 -11.52 -30.38 29.70
CA LEU A 134 -11.16 -29.29 30.59
C LEU A 134 -12.10 -28.11 30.30
N ARG A 135 -12.74 -27.58 31.35
CA ARG A 135 -13.61 -26.41 31.26
C ARG A 135 -12.93 -25.16 31.82
N LEU A 136 -13.15 -24.03 31.15
CA LEU A 136 -12.62 -22.73 31.53
C LEU A 136 -13.05 -22.34 32.96
N ALA A 137 -14.27 -22.74 33.36
CA ALA A 137 -14.81 -22.49 34.70
C ALA A 137 -13.96 -23.06 35.84
N ASN A 138 -13.14 -24.09 35.58
CA ASN A 138 -12.26 -24.70 36.58
C ASN A 138 -10.93 -23.94 36.74
N HIS A 139 -10.70 -22.90 35.92
CA HIS A 139 -9.45 -22.15 35.86
C HIS A 139 -9.73 -20.64 35.78
N PRO A 140 -10.01 -19.97 36.92
CA PRO A 140 -10.30 -18.54 36.96
C PRO A 140 -9.11 -17.66 36.50
N ASP A 141 -7.90 -18.21 36.52
CA ASP A 141 -6.68 -17.52 36.09
C ASP A 141 -6.61 -17.34 34.56
N LEU A 142 -7.27 -18.20 33.78
CA LEU A 142 -7.21 -18.18 32.31
C LEU A 142 -7.87 -16.94 31.70
N PRO A 143 -9.11 -16.54 32.06
CA PRO A 143 -9.71 -15.29 31.57
C PRO A 143 -8.89 -14.05 31.95
N VAL A 144 -8.30 -14.03 33.15
CA VAL A 144 -7.47 -12.90 33.61
C VAL A 144 -6.18 -12.80 32.79
N ALA A 145 -5.47 -13.92 32.64
CA ALA A 145 -4.26 -13.99 31.81
C ALA A 145 -4.55 -13.65 30.34
N PHE A 146 -5.71 -14.08 29.82
CA PHE A 146 -6.15 -13.76 28.47
C PHE A 146 -6.42 -12.26 28.29
N ALA A 147 -7.15 -11.64 29.22
CA ALA A 147 -7.42 -10.21 29.19
C ALA A 147 -6.11 -9.39 29.25
N GLU A 148 -5.17 -9.80 30.11
CA GLU A 148 -3.85 -9.18 30.20
C GLU A 148 -3.06 -9.34 28.89
N TYR A 149 -3.07 -10.52 28.29
CA TYR A 149 -2.43 -10.78 27.00
C TYR A 149 -3.01 -9.88 25.89
N VAL A 150 -4.34 -9.76 25.82
CA VAL A 150 -5.01 -8.93 24.83
C VAL A 150 -4.62 -7.46 25.00
N GLU A 151 -4.63 -6.95 26.23
CA GLU A 151 -4.36 -5.54 26.50
C GLU A 151 -2.87 -5.19 26.32
N ARG A 152 -1.97 -6.01 26.87
CA ARG A 152 -0.53 -5.70 26.93
C ARG A 152 0.25 -6.15 25.71
N LYS A 153 -0.19 -7.20 25.00
CA LYS A 153 0.55 -7.76 23.87
C LYS A 153 -0.20 -7.64 22.54
N TRP A 154 -1.46 -8.07 22.49
CA TRP A 154 -2.22 -8.10 21.23
C TRP A 154 -2.50 -6.69 20.68
N LYS A 155 -3.13 -5.82 21.47
CA LYS A 155 -3.51 -4.47 21.01
C LYS A 155 -2.32 -3.63 20.55
N PRO A 156 -1.21 -3.52 21.33
CA PRO A 156 -0.04 -2.75 20.89
C PRO A 156 0.60 -3.31 19.62
N TRP A 157 0.59 -4.65 19.49
CA TRP A 157 1.09 -5.28 18.28
C TRP A 157 0.18 -5.04 17.06
N CYS A 158 -1.15 -5.08 17.21
CA CYS A 158 -2.08 -4.75 16.12
C CYS A 158 -1.87 -3.32 15.61
N GLU A 159 -1.67 -2.36 16.51
CA GLU A 159 -1.35 -0.97 16.15
C GLU A 159 -0.01 -0.86 15.42
N LEU A 160 1.03 -1.54 15.90
CA LEU A 160 2.33 -1.58 15.25
C LEU A 160 2.24 -2.24 13.86
N HIS A 161 1.51 -3.35 13.75
CA HIS A 161 1.30 -4.07 12.50
C HIS A 161 0.52 -3.23 11.50
N LYS A 162 -0.51 -2.50 11.93
CA LYS A 162 -1.26 -1.57 11.08
C LYS A 162 -0.38 -0.48 10.49
N ARG A 163 0.49 0.14 11.31
CA ARG A 163 1.46 1.15 10.84
C ARG A 163 2.45 0.54 9.85
N TRP A 164 2.99 -0.63 10.17
CA TRP A 164 3.88 -1.37 9.29
C TRP A 164 3.18 -1.72 7.96
N GLN A 165 1.93 -2.18 7.99
CA GLN A 165 1.17 -2.57 6.81
C GLN A 165 0.95 -1.39 5.87
N ALA A 166 0.68 -0.19 6.39
CA ALA A 166 0.57 1.02 5.59
C ALA A 166 1.88 1.33 4.84
N VAL A 167 3.02 1.26 5.55
CA VAL A 167 4.36 1.47 4.95
C VAL A 167 4.66 0.39 3.91
N HIS A 168 4.38 -0.87 4.25
CA HIS A 168 4.62 -2.01 3.38
C HIS A 168 3.76 -1.95 2.10
N ALA A 169 2.52 -1.48 2.19
CA ALA A 169 1.66 -1.28 1.03
C ALA A 169 2.22 -0.21 0.08
N ALA A 170 2.67 0.93 0.63
CA ALA A 170 3.33 1.98 -0.16
C ALA A 170 4.62 1.46 -0.82
N TYR A 171 5.46 0.74 -0.08
CA TYR A 171 6.67 0.10 -0.60
C TYR A 171 6.35 -0.87 -1.74
N THR A 172 5.36 -1.75 -1.55
CA THR A 172 5.00 -2.77 -2.53
C THR A 172 4.55 -2.14 -3.85
N ARG A 173 3.77 -1.05 -3.79
CA ARG A 173 3.39 -0.28 -4.97
C ARG A 173 4.59 0.37 -5.66
N LEU A 174 5.48 1.00 -4.91
CA LEU A 174 6.72 1.57 -5.48
C LEU A 174 7.59 0.50 -6.13
N PHE A 175 7.68 -0.67 -5.50
CA PHE A 175 8.43 -1.79 -6.03
C PHE A 175 7.80 -2.33 -7.31
N ALA A 176 6.47 -2.40 -7.39
CA ALA A 176 5.76 -2.75 -8.62
C ALA A 176 6.04 -1.77 -9.76
N ILE A 177 5.99 -0.45 -9.48
CA ILE A 177 6.38 0.60 -10.44
C ILE A 177 7.83 0.41 -10.90
N HIS A 178 8.76 0.15 -9.97
CA HIS A 178 10.16 -0.09 -10.29
C HIS A 178 10.35 -1.32 -11.19
N GLN A 179 9.67 -2.43 -10.88
CA GLN A 179 9.70 -3.65 -11.70
C GLN A 179 9.12 -3.41 -13.11
N ALA A 180 8.02 -2.67 -13.20
CA ALA A 180 7.40 -2.33 -14.48
C ALA A 180 8.36 -1.50 -15.35
N GLN A 181 9.04 -0.52 -14.75
CA GLN A 181 10.05 0.30 -15.42
C GLN A 181 11.24 -0.53 -15.91
N GLN A 182 11.72 -1.50 -15.12
CA GLN A 182 12.81 -2.40 -15.57
C GLN A 182 12.38 -3.30 -16.74
N ARG A 183 11.12 -3.76 -16.75
CA ARG A 183 10.60 -4.66 -17.79
C ARG A 183 10.32 -3.94 -19.11
N LEU A 184 9.84 -2.69 -19.04
CA LEU A 184 9.28 -1.96 -20.18
C LEU A 184 9.89 -0.56 -20.34
N GLY A 185 11.14 -0.38 -19.93
CA GLY A 185 11.77 0.94 -19.77
C GLY A 185 11.84 1.81 -21.01
N GLU A 186 11.77 1.24 -22.23
CA GLU A 186 11.68 2.01 -23.48
C GLU A 186 10.25 2.42 -23.84
N GLN A 187 9.24 1.76 -23.26
CA GLN A 187 7.83 1.95 -23.57
C GLN A 187 7.10 2.81 -22.52
N TYR A 188 7.67 2.95 -21.32
CA TYR A 188 7.03 3.66 -20.21
C TYR A 188 7.94 4.76 -19.66
N GLU A 189 7.34 5.91 -19.39
CA GLU A 189 7.95 7.03 -18.70
C GLU A 189 7.43 7.08 -17.27
N LEU A 190 8.34 7.25 -16.29
CA LEU A 190 7.95 7.50 -14.91
C LEU A 190 7.64 8.99 -14.74
N VAL A 191 6.38 9.31 -14.46
CA VAL A 191 5.94 10.69 -14.26
C VAL A 191 5.62 10.91 -12.78
N LEU A 192 6.30 11.88 -12.17
CA LEU A 192 5.96 12.42 -10.86
C LEU A 192 5.30 13.79 -11.05
N ALA A 193 4.06 13.93 -10.58
CA ALA A 193 3.28 15.15 -10.75
C ALA A 193 2.82 15.71 -9.39
N PHE A 194 2.92 17.03 -9.26
CA PHE A 194 2.35 17.79 -8.15
C PHE A 194 1.34 18.77 -8.72
N GLY A 195 0.17 18.88 -8.07
CA GLY A 195 -0.89 19.77 -8.50
C GLY A 195 -1.40 20.60 -7.34
N LEU A 196 -1.62 21.89 -7.57
CA LEU A 196 -2.35 22.75 -6.65
C LEU A 196 -3.83 22.76 -7.08
N LEU A 197 -4.72 22.25 -6.23
CA LEU A 197 -6.15 22.30 -6.50
C LEU A 197 -6.66 23.71 -6.18
N GLN A 198 -6.82 24.56 -7.19
CA GLN A 198 -7.53 25.83 -7.03
C GLN A 198 -9.03 25.59 -7.16
N TRP A 199 -9.72 25.50 -6.02
CA TRP A 199 -11.17 25.52 -6.01
C TRP A 199 -11.64 26.96 -6.21
N ARG A 200 -12.12 27.30 -7.41
CA ARG A 200 -12.94 28.50 -7.57
C ARG A 200 -14.29 28.21 -6.94
N ARG A 201 -14.52 28.71 -5.73
CA ARG A 201 -15.89 28.95 -5.29
C ARG A 201 -16.46 29.93 -6.29
N SER A 202 -17.53 29.54 -6.98
CA SER A 202 -18.40 30.53 -7.61
C SER A 202 -18.94 31.37 -6.46
N ASP A 203 -18.28 32.49 -6.22
CA ASP A 203 -18.88 33.62 -5.52
C ASP A 203 -20.06 34.04 -6.37
N GLN A 204 -21.25 33.55 -6.02
CA GLN A 204 -22.45 34.30 -6.31
C GLN A 204 -22.55 35.34 -5.19
N ASP A 205 -21.86 36.45 -5.45
CA ASP A 205 -21.98 37.72 -4.77
C ASP A 205 -23.39 38.31 -4.95
N ILE A 206 -23.93 38.81 -3.82
CA ILE A 206 -24.82 39.99 -3.66
C ILE A 206 -26.29 39.85 -4.08
#